data_AF-A0A2V6URM1-F1
#
_entry.id   AF-A0A2V6URM1-F1
#
_cell.length_a   1.000
_cell.length_b   1.000
_cell.length_c   1.000
_cell.angle_alpha   90.00
_cell.angle_beta   90.00
_cell.angle_gamma   90.00
#
_symmetry.space_group_name_H-M   'P 1'
#
loop_
_entity.id
_entity.type
_entity.pdbx_description
1 polymer ?
#
loop_
_entity_poly.entity_id
_entity_poly.type
_entity_poly.pdbx_seq_one_letter_code
_entity_poly.pdbx_strand_id
1 'polypeptide(L)'
;MGLRQFPDIAKVTDHAMNPSGPKGRFHVLNAVSHAVLTHAPDQAAAKAFLRWLYDDKQMSRWLASANAYYAPFLHGYDNHPMWNVEPRYLPYKECLKTSRPHTWPGPQGQAASESVAKYVLVDMFAKACRGDSTKDVVATAATQLKQIYKAK
;
A
#
# COMPACT_ATOMS: atom_id res chain seq x y z
N MET A 1 4.09 -17.52 9.03
CA MET A 1 4.67 -17.91 10.34
C MET A 1 3.58 -18.15 11.39
N GLY A 2 2.62 -17.23 11.58
CA GLY A 2 1.53 -17.37 12.56
C GLY A 2 0.62 -18.60 12.38
N LEU A 3 0.25 -18.98 11.15
CA LEU A 3 -0.64 -20.12 10.88
C LEU A 3 -0.14 -21.46 11.42
N ARG A 4 1.18 -21.66 11.44
CA ARG A 4 1.80 -22.91 11.92
C ARG A 4 2.15 -22.87 13.41
N GLN A 5 2.49 -21.69 13.92
CA GLN A 5 2.93 -21.52 15.31
C GLN A 5 1.75 -21.36 16.28
N PHE A 6 0.61 -20.83 15.83
CA PHE A 6 -0.55 -20.57 16.67
C PHE A 6 -1.85 -21.06 15.99
N PRO A 7 -2.03 -22.39 15.89
CA PRO A 7 -3.13 -22.97 15.11
C PRO A 7 -4.51 -22.60 15.64
N ASP A 8 -4.68 -22.43 16.96
CA ASP A 8 -5.98 -22.06 17.53
C ASP A 8 -6.32 -20.59 17.27
N ILE A 9 -5.34 -19.69 17.34
CA ILE A 9 -5.52 -18.29 16.92
C ILE A 9 -5.83 -18.24 15.42
N ALA A 10 -5.14 -19.04 14.60
CA ALA A 10 -5.36 -19.08 13.16
C ALA A 10 -6.77 -19.53 12.76
N LYS A 11 -7.43 -20.38 13.56
CA LYS A 11 -8.83 -20.81 13.31
C LYS A 11 -9.83 -19.67 13.50
N VAL A 12 -9.52 -18.69 14.34
CA VAL A 12 -10.40 -17.57 14.68
C VAL A 12 -9.90 -16.24 14.11
N THR A 13 -8.89 -16.26 13.24
CA THR A 13 -8.33 -15.07 12.58
C THR A 13 -8.72 -15.05 11.11
N ASP A 14 -9.29 -13.93 10.68
CA ASP A 14 -9.74 -13.70 9.31
C ASP A 14 -9.29 -12.33 8.79
N HIS A 15 -9.40 -12.12 7.48
CA HIS A 15 -9.17 -10.85 6.82
C HIS A 15 -10.48 -10.29 6.27
N ALA A 16 -10.59 -8.97 6.30
CA ALA A 16 -11.68 -8.26 5.66
C ALA A 16 -11.12 -7.09 4.87
N MET A 17 -11.84 -6.70 3.82
CA MET A 17 -11.64 -5.41 3.20
C MET A 17 -12.05 -4.29 4.17
N ASN A 18 -11.53 -3.08 3.96
CA ASN A 18 -11.95 -1.89 4.69
C ASN A 18 -13.48 -1.71 4.63
N PRO A 19 -14.12 -1.13 5.66
CA PRO A 19 -15.54 -0.82 5.60
C PRO A 19 -15.85 0.17 4.47
N SER A 20 -17.04 0.04 3.88
CA SER A 20 -17.53 1.01 2.90
C SER A 20 -17.95 2.30 3.60
N GLY A 21 -17.47 3.44 3.12
CA GLY A 21 -17.98 4.76 3.52
C GLY A 21 -19.07 5.27 2.56
N PRO A 22 -19.66 6.45 2.84
CA PRO A 22 -20.73 7.04 2.01
C PRO A 22 -20.34 7.30 0.55
N LYS A 23 -19.04 7.39 0.25
CA LYS A 23 -18.50 7.63 -1.10
C LYS A 23 -17.80 6.41 -1.70
N GLY A 24 -18.04 5.22 -1.14
CA GLY A 24 -17.43 3.97 -1.58
C GLY A 24 -16.42 3.40 -0.59
N ARG A 25 -15.74 2.35 -1.02
CA ARG A 25 -14.74 1.61 -0.25
C ARG A 25 -13.37 1.86 -0.87
N PHE A 26 -12.39 2.23 -0.05
CA PHE A 26 -11.03 2.54 -0.51
C PHE A 26 -9.99 1.91 0.41
N HIS A 27 -8.87 1.52 -0.17
CA HIS A 27 -7.74 0.93 0.53
C HIS A 27 -6.49 1.75 0.24
N VAL A 28 -5.56 1.78 1.20
CA VAL A 28 -4.24 2.37 0.99
C VAL A 28 -3.29 1.25 0.59
N LEU A 29 -2.60 1.41 -0.53
CA LEU A 29 -1.50 0.52 -0.91
C LEU A 29 -0.17 1.24 -0.79
N ASN A 30 0.87 0.50 -0.43
CA ASN A 30 2.24 0.97 -0.56
C ASN A 30 2.85 0.38 -1.82
N ALA A 31 3.18 1.24 -2.79
CA ALA A 31 3.74 0.78 -4.05
C ALA A 31 5.25 0.55 -3.91
N VAL A 32 5.70 -0.66 -4.24
CA VAL A 32 7.12 -1.00 -4.32
C VAL A 32 7.49 -1.17 -5.78
N SER A 33 8.56 -0.50 -6.21
CA SER A 33 9.05 -0.57 -7.59
C SER A 33 10.58 -0.65 -7.61
N HIS A 34 11.11 -1.14 -8.73
CA HIS A 34 12.54 -1.14 -8.99
C HIS A 34 12.86 -0.03 -10.00
N ALA A 35 13.97 0.67 -9.78
CA ALA A 35 14.47 1.70 -10.67
C ALA A 35 15.92 1.39 -11.07
N VAL A 36 16.27 1.70 -12.32
CA VAL A 36 17.66 1.70 -12.78
C VAL A 36 18.19 3.12 -12.61
N LEU A 37 19.25 3.26 -11.81
CA LEU A 37 19.91 4.55 -11.61
C LEU A 37 20.53 5.03 -12.92
N THR A 38 20.39 6.31 -13.25
CA THR A 38 20.88 6.88 -14.50
C THR A 38 22.40 6.82 -14.63
N HIS A 39 23.12 6.77 -13.50
CA HIS A 39 24.57 6.65 -13.43
C HIS A 39 25.06 5.20 -13.27
N ALA A 40 24.18 4.20 -13.40
CA ALA A 40 24.62 2.80 -13.35
C ALA A 40 25.59 2.52 -14.51
N PRO A 41 26.74 1.87 -14.23
CA PRO A 41 27.83 1.69 -15.22
C PRO A 41 27.43 0.76 -16.38
N ASP A 42 26.47 -0.13 -16.16
CA ASP A 42 25.93 -1.02 -17.20
C ASP A 42 24.39 -0.97 -17.22
N GLN A 43 23.86 -0.07 -18.04
CA GLN A 43 22.42 0.11 -18.25
C GLN A 43 21.78 -1.10 -18.93
N ALA A 44 22.51 -1.80 -19.80
CA ALA A 44 21.98 -2.92 -20.57
C ALA A 44 21.76 -4.13 -19.67
N ALA A 45 22.77 -4.48 -18.85
CA ALA A 45 22.68 -5.56 -17.89
C ALA A 45 21.60 -5.30 -16.83
N ALA A 46 21.52 -4.07 -16.29
CA ALA A 46 20.48 -3.71 -15.32
C ALA A 46 19.06 -3.88 -15.88
N LYS A 47 18.81 -3.44 -17.12
CA LYS A 47 17.52 -3.62 -17.80
C LYS A 47 17.24 -5.10 -18.12
N ALA A 48 18.26 -5.86 -18.53
CA ALA A 48 18.12 -7.30 -18.78
C ALA A 48 17.76 -8.07 -17.49
N PHE A 49 18.39 -7.73 -16.37
CA PHE A 49 18.06 -8.28 -15.06
C PHE A 49 16.61 -7.98 -14.67
N LEU A 50 16.14 -6.74 -14.81
CA LEU A 50 14.75 -6.42 -14.51
C LEU A 50 13.77 -7.20 -15.41
N ARG A 51 14.06 -7.37 -16.70
CA ARG A 51 13.23 -8.22 -17.58
C ARG A 51 13.17 -9.67 -17.07
N TRP A 52 14.31 -10.24 -16.71
CA TRP A 52 14.36 -11.59 -16.15
C TRP A 52 13.63 -11.70 -14.81
N LEU A 53 13.78 -10.71 -13.93
CA LEU A 53 13.13 -10.68 -12.62
C LEU A 53 11.60 -10.62 -12.72
N TYR A 54 11.08 -9.89 -13.70
CA TYR A 54 9.64 -9.75 -13.96
C TYR A 54 9.08 -10.80 -14.93
N ASP A 55 9.92 -11.70 -15.45
CA ASP A 55 9.44 -12.87 -16.21
C ASP A 55 8.52 -13.73 -15.33
N ASP A 56 7.47 -14.29 -15.93
CA ASP A 56 6.42 -15.02 -15.20
C ASP A 56 7.00 -16.12 -14.30
N LYS A 57 8.02 -16.85 -14.77
CA LYS A 57 8.65 -17.91 -13.98
C LYS A 57 9.23 -17.41 -12.66
N GLN A 58 9.85 -16.22 -12.65
CA GLN A 58 10.45 -15.67 -11.44
C GLN A 58 9.39 -14.98 -10.58
N MET A 59 8.55 -14.16 -11.22
CA MET A 59 7.52 -13.38 -10.55
C MET A 59 6.46 -14.28 -9.88
N SER A 60 5.94 -15.29 -10.58
CA SER A 60 4.97 -16.24 -10.02
C SER A 60 5.50 -16.97 -8.79
N ARG A 61 6.77 -17.40 -8.82
CA ARG A 61 7.42 -18.05 -7.66
C ARG A 61 7.57 -17.09 -6.49
N TRP A 62 7.99 -15.85 -6.75
CA TRP A 62 8.15 -14.84 -5.71
C TRP A 62 6.80 -14.49 -5.06
N LEU A 63 5.78 -14.19 -5.87
CA LEU A 63 4.44 -13.87 -5.37
C LEU A 63 3.83 -15.01 -4.55
N ALA A 64 3.92 -16.26 -5.04
CA ALA A 64 3.42 -17.42 -4.30
C ALA A 64 4.14 -17.61 -2.96
N SER A 65 5.46 -17.38 -2.92
CA SER A 65 6.24 -17.50 -1.68
C SER A 65 5.87 -16.46 -0.62
N ALA A 66 5.32 -15.32 -1.04
CA ALA A 66 4.95 -14.22 -0.16
C ALA A 66 3.63 -14.45 0.59
N ASN A 67 2.88 -15.52 0.29
CA ASN A 67 1.62 -15.87 0.99
C ASN A 67 0.62 -14.68 1.03
N ALA A 68 0.41 -14.05 -0.12
CA ALA A 68 -0.44 -12.86 -0.29
C ALA A 68 -0.04 -11.63 0.55
N TYR A 69 1.21 -11.54 1.01
CA TYR A 69 1.75 -10.31 1.59
C TYR A 69 2.04 -9.24 0.52
N TYR A 70 2.43 -9.68 -0.68
CA TYR A 70 2.61 -8.83 -1.85
C TYR A 70 1.55 -9.14 -2.90
N ALA A 71 1.12 -8.10 -3.60
CA ALA A 71 0.24 -8.19 -4.76
C ALA A 71 0.94 -7.66 -6.01
N PRO A 72 0.72 -8.29 -7.17
CA PRO A 72 1.18 -7.76 -8.45
C PRO A 72 0.33 -6.57 -8.88
N PHE A 73 0.95 -5.60 -9.56
CA PHE A 73 0.24 -4.52 -10.24
C PHE A 73 -0.38 -4.96 -11.58
N LEU A 74 0.13 -6.06 -12.15
CA LEU A 74 -0.26 -6.50 -13.49
C LEU A 74 -1.52 -7.38 -13.42
N HIS A 75 -2.57 -6.97 -14.14
CA HIS A 75 -3.85 -7.69 -14.24
C HIS A 75 -3.74 -9.13 -14.78
N GLY A 76 -2.65 -9.48 -15.46
CA GLY A 76 -2.36 -10.86 -15.87
C GLY A 76 -2.32 -11.85 -14.71
N TYR A 77 -2.08 -11.39 -13.48
CA TYR A 77 -2.05 -12.20 -12.27
C TYR A 77 -3.36 -12.18 -11.47
N ASP A 78 -4.41 -11.52 -11.95
CA ASP A 78 -5.69 -11.44 -11.23
C ASP A 78 -6.28 -12.84 -11.00
N ASN A 79 -6.06 -13.78 -11.92
CA ASN A 79 -6.50 -15.17 -11.81
C ASN A 79 -5.37 -16.15 -11.43
N HIS A 80 -4.23 -15.65 -10.92
CA HIS A 80 -3.10 -16.49 -10.57
C HIS A 80 -3.45 -17.48 -9.43
N PRO A 81 -3.03 -18.76 -9.49
CA PRO A 81 -3.41 -19.78 -8.51
C PRO A 81 -3.03 -19.46 -7.05
N MET A 82 -2.05 -18.59 -6.83
CA MET A 82 -1.64 -18.16 -5.48
C MET A 82 -2.79 -17.63 -4.62
N TRP A 83 -3.82 -17.05 -5.24
CA TRP A 83 -4.97 -16.50 -4.53
C TRP A 83 -5.87 -17.56 -3.91
N ASN A 84 -5.82 -18.79 -4.43
CA ASN A 84 -6.74 -19.88 -4.06
C ASN A 84 -6.13 -20.88 -3.07
N VAL A 85 -4.89 -20.65 -2.63
CA VAL A 85 -4.21 -21.52 -1.64
C VAL A 85 -4.85 -21.40 -0.26
N GLU A 86 -5.41 -20.24 0.06
CA GLU A 86 -5.99 -19.92 1.35
C GLU A 86 -7.16 -18.94 1.13
N PRO A 87 -8.41 -19.27 1.51
CA PRO A 87 -9.57 -18.41 1.33
C PRO A 87 -9.39 -16.98 1.87
N ARG A 88 -8.60 -16.81 2.94
CA ARG A 88 -8.29 -15.51 3.54
C ARG A 88 -7.43 -14.59 2.67
N TYR A 89 -6.94 -15.05 1.52
CA TYR A 89 -6.25 -14.20 0.55
C TYR A 89 -7.21 -13.43 -0.35
N LEU A 90 -8.46 -13.91 -0.49
CA LEU A 90 -9.44 -13.29 -1.39
C LEU A 90 -9.82 -11.86 -0.99
N PRO A 91 -10.02 -11.51 0.30
CA PRO A 91 -10.25 -10.12 0.69
C PRO A 91 -9.11 -9.19 0.28
N TYR A 92 -7.87 -9.67 0.34
CA TYR A 92 -6.69 -8.91 -0.09
C TYR A 92 -6.64 -8.76 -1.62
N LYS A 93 -6.92 -9.81 -2.39
CA LYS A 93 -7.07 -9.70 -3.86
C LYS A 93 -8.12 -8.66 -4.24
N GLU A 94 -9.29 -8.69 -3.60
CA GLU A 94 -10.39 -7.79 -3.91
C GLU A 94 -10.11 -6.34 -3.51
N CYS A 95 -9.33 -6.11 -2.45
CA CYS A 95 -8.98 -4.76 -2.00
C CYS A 95 -8.15 -3.99 -3.06
N LEU A 96 -7.40 -4.69 -3.92
CA LEU A 96 -6.58 -4.10 -4.98
C LEU A 96 -7.41 -3.27 -5.97
N LYS A 97 -8.64 -3.68 -6.26
CA LYS A 97 -9.56 -2.98 -7.18
C LYS A 97 -9.93 -1.58 -6.73
N THR A 98 -9.81 -1.31 -5.44
CA THR A 98 -10.18 -0.04 -4.80
C THR A 98 -9.01 0.60 -4.05
N SER A 99 -7.81 0.07 -4.28
CA SER A 99 -6.60 0.56 -3.65
C SER A 99 -6.13 1.86 -4.30
N ARG A 100 -5.64 2.77 -3.48
CA ARG A 100 -5.13 4.08 -3.87
C ARG A 100 -3.81 4.35 -3.14
N PRO A 101 -2.88 5.11 -3.75
CA PRO A 101 -1.77 5.65 -2.98
C PRO A 101 -2.29 6.62 -1.93
N HIS A 102 -1.55 6.81 -0.84
CA HIS A 102 -1.88 7.77 0.21
C HIS A 102 -1.98 9.22 -0.28
N THR A 103 -1.44 9.53 -1.46
CA THR A 103 -1.49 10.86 -2.09
C THR A 103 -2.72 11.07 -2.96
N TRP A 104 -3.54 10.04 -3.21
CA TRP A 104 -4.64 10.11 -4.17
C TRP A 104 -5.62 11.27 -3.87
N PRO A 105 -6.09 12.00 -4.90
CA PRO A 105 -5.80 11.87 -6.33
C PRO A 105 -4.55 12.65 -6.77
N GLY A 106 -3.84 13.28 -5.85
CA GLY A 106 -2.66 14.08 -6.11
C GLY A 106 -1.41 13.25 -6.48
N PRO A 107 -0.42 13.90 -7.11
CA PRO A 107 0.81 13.25 -7.52
C PRO A 107 1.67 12.87 -6.30
N GLN A 108 2.52 11.87 -6.50
CA GLN A 108 3.68 11.65 -5.63
C GLN A 108 4.68 12.80 -5.82
N GLY A 109 5.38 13.22 -4.76
CA GLY A 109 6.39 14.26 -4.86
C GLY A 109 6.79 14.86 -3.51
N GLN A 110 7.56 15.94 -3.56
CA GLN A 110 8.14 16.59 -2.37
C GLN A 110 7.08 16.99 -1.34
N ALA A 111 5.97 17.59 -1.77
CA ALA A 111 4.87 17.99 -0.87
C ALA A 111 4.24 16.79 -0.17
N ALA A 112 4.05 15.67 -0.88
CA ALA A 112 3.56 14.43 -0.28
C ALA A 112 4.57 13.90 0.76
N SER A 113 5.84 13.79 0.39
CA SER A 113 6.90 13.37 1.31
C SER A 113 7.01 14.27 2.55
N GLU A 114 6.89 15.59 2.37
CA GLU A 114 6.91 16.56 3.47
C GLU A 114 5.72 16.38 4.41
N SER A 115 4.51 16.13 3.90
CA SER A 115 3.33 15.88 4.75
C SER A 115 3.46 14.65 5.64
N VAL A 116 4.10 13.58 5.12
CA VAL A 116 4.40 12.37 5.88
C VAL A 116 5.53 12.62 6.88
N ALA A 117 6.62 13.27 6.45
CA ALA A 117 7.77 13.56 7.30
C ALA A 117 7.44 14.51 8.47
N LYS A 118 6.48 15.42 8.28
CA LYS A 118 5.94 16.30 9.33
C LYS A 118 4.86 15.65 10.18
N TYR A 119 4.51 14.38 9.95
CA TYR A 119 3.50 13.64 10.70
C TYR A 119 2.13 14.32 10.76
N VAL A 120 1.76 15.14 9.75
CA VAL A 120 0.61 16.05 9.83
C VAL A 120 -0.69 15.33 10.25
N LEU A 121 -1.00 14.19 9.61
CA LEU A 121 -2.18 13.41 9.96
C LEU A 121 -2.01 12.57 11.23
N VAL A 122 -0.80 12.08 11.51
CA VAL A 122 -0.51 11.28 12.71
C VAL A 122 -0.70 12.14 13.96
N ASP A 123 -0.13 13.35 13.95
CA ASP A 123 -0.27 14.33 15.03
C ASP A 123 -1.72 14.78 15.21
N MET A 124 -2.46 14.96 14.11
CA MET A 124 -3.89 15.27 14.16
C MET A 124 -4.67 14.21 14.95
N PHE A 125 -4.48 12.92 14.60
CA PHE A 125 -5.14 11.83 15.31
C PHE A 125 -4.64 11.68 16.75
N ALA A 126 -3.33 11.80 16.99
CA ALA A 126 -2.76 11.70 18.34
C ALA A 126 -3.33 12.77 19.28
N LYS A 127 -3.47 14.02 18.79
CA LYS A 127 -4.09 15.13 19.53
C LYS A 127 -5.57 14.89 19.79
N ALA A 128 -6.32 14.40 18.79
CA ALA A 128 -7.72 14.02 18.98
C ALA A 128 -7.87 12.92 20.05
N CYS A 129 -7.03 11.87 20.00
CA CYS A 129 -7.04 10.78 20.98
C CYS A 129 -6.68 11.24 22.40
N ARG A 130 -5.90 12.32 22.54
CA ARG A 130 -5.61 12.96 23.84
C ARG A 130 -6.80 13.73 24.42
N GLY A 131 -7.82 14.03 23.61
CA GLY A 131 -9.02 14.77 24.02
C GLY A 131 -9.09 16.21 23.50
N ASP A 132 -8.17 16.62 22.62
CA ASP A 132 -8.27 17.94 21.98
C ASP A 132 -9.49 18.00 21.05
N SER A 133 -10.03 19.21 20.85
CA SER A 133 -11.16 19.47 19.94
C SER A 133 -10.89 18.93 18.52
N THR A 134 -11.72 17.99 18.08
CA THR A 134 -11.60 17.37 16.75
C THR A 134 -11.72 18.41 15.62
N LYS A 135 -12.55 19.44 15.81
CA LYS A 135 -12.68 20.56 14.88
C LYS A 135 -11.36 21.30 14.71
N ASP A 136 -10.66 21.58 15.81
CA ASP A 136 -9.46 22.44 15.80
C ASP A 136 -8.23 21.69 15.30
N VAL A 137 -8.07 20.42 15.69
CA VAL A 137 -6.96 19.59 15.18
C VAL A 137 -7.09 19.32 13.69
N VAL A 138 -8.31 19.11 13.17
CA VAL A 138 -8.57 18.97 11.73
C VAL A 138 -8.29 20.28 10.99
N ALA A 139 -8.74 21.42 11.52
CA ALA A 139 -8.48 22.73 10.91
C ALA A 139 -6.97 23.05 10.86
N THR A 140 -6.24 22.68 11.92
CA THR A 140 -4.77 22.83 12.00
C THR A 140 -4.08 21.97 10.94
N ALA A 141 -4.42 20.68 10.86
CA ALA A 141 -3.85 19.77 9.87
C ALA A 141 -4.16 20.20 8.44
N ALA A 142 -5.39 20.64 8.18
CA ALA A 142 -5.79 21.16 6.87
C ALA A 142 -4.97 22.40 6.48
N THR A 143 -4.72 23.31 7.42
CA THR A 143 -3.89 24.51 7.20
C THR A 143 -2.44 24.13 6.88
N GLN A 144 -1.86 23.20 7.63
CA GLN A 144 -0.51 22.69 7.37
C GLN A 144 -0.41 22.04 5.98
N LEU A 145 -1.37 21.20 5.61
CA LEU A 145 -1.40 20.60 4.27
C LEU A 145 -1.51 21.67 3.18
N LYS A 146 -2.38 22.68 3.32
CA LYS A 146 -2.45 23.78 2.34
C LYS A 146 -1.12 24.50 2.17
N GLN A 147 -0.39 24.75 3.26
CA GLN A 147 0.94 25.36 3.20
C GLN A 147 1.94 24.48 2.45
N ILE A 148 2.00 23.18 2.79
CA ILE A 148 2.90 22.21 2.16
C ILE A 148 2.63 22.10 0.66
N TYR A 149 1.36 21.98 0.28
CA TYR A 149 0.94 21.87 -1.11
C TYR A 149 0.86 23.22 -1.85
N LYS A 150 1.14 24.34 -1.18
CA LYS A 150 1.00 25.70 -1.71
C LYS A 150 -0.39 25.95 -2.30
N ALA A 151 -1.41 25.32 -1.72
CA ALA A 151 -2.80 25.47 -2.12
C ALA A 151 -3.38 26.75 -1.50
N LYS A 152 -4.23 27.45 -2.27
CA LYS A 152 -4.97 28.62 -1.79
C LYS A 152 -6.11 28.22 -0.85
#